data_AF-A0A428WLY7-F1
#
_entry.id   AF-A0A428WLY7-F1
#
_cell.length_a   1.000
_cell.length_b   1.000
_cell.length_c   1.000
_cell.angle_alpha   90.00
_cell.angle_beta   90.00
_cell.angle_gamma   90.00
#
_symmetry.space_group_name_H-M   'P 1'
#
loop_
_entity.id
_entity.type
_entity.pdbx_description
1 polymer ?
#
loop_
_entity_poly.entity_id
_entity_poly.type
_entity_poly.pdbx_seq_one_letter_code
_entity_poly.pdbx_strand_id
1 'polypeptide(L)'
;MGSSGYRHLGAGTGGEWNGVSGRMSVVDAAVRQNTYDFVAGRFMVKRDMGSGSIAWLEAGWAETGWAGSGRQRVYTFDTNSGAWQFYEQYAINPGDKVWLEVRTGADGVWQAWLWWNNRWQLLTAQKLPIGPSAYVEQYVEVYTDPRRPTRIDVPPVTVDNVQLR
;
A
#
# COMPACT_ATOMS: atom_id res chain seq x y z
N MET A 1 -23.81 -5.29 16.52
CA MET A 1 -22.54 -4.63 16.90
C MET A 1 -21.75 -4.40 15.62
N GLY A 2 -21.79 -3.18 15.09
CA GLY A 2 -21.16 -2.85 13.82
C GLY A 2 -19.64 -2.79 13.98
N SER A 3 -18.92 -3.68 13.34
CA SER A 3 -17.46 -3.66 13.26
C SER A 3 -17.01 -2.58 12.27
N SER A 4 -17.18 -1.32 12.66
CA SER A 4 -16.45 -0.18 12.10
C SER A 4 -15.01 -0.27 12.61
N GLY A 5 -14.04 -0.43 11.71
CA GLY A 5 -12.66 -0.57 12.12
C GLY A 5 -11.76 -0.94 10.97
N TYR A 6 -10.53 -0.42 11.05
CA TYR A 6 -9.40 -0.88 10.26
C TYR A 6 -9.31 -2.41 10.31
N ARG A 7 -9.15 -3.03 9.14
CA ARG A 7 -8.87 -4.47 9.03
C ARG A 7 -7.67 -4.67 8.12
N HIS A 8 -6.71 -5.43 8.62
CA HIS A 8 -5.54 -5.84 7.89
C HIS A 8 -5.63 -7.34 7.63
N LEU A 9 -5.49 -7.74 6.36
CA LEU A 9 -5.41 -9.14 5.95
C LEU A 9 -4.05 -9.36 5.29
N GLY A 10 -3.09 -9.89 6.05
CA GLY A 10 -1.76 -10.13 5.50
C GLY A 10 -0.69 -10.57 6.50
N ALA A 11 0.56 -10.58 6.04
CA ALA A 11 1.72 -11.08 6.74
C ALA A 11 2.73 -9.96 7.00
N GLY A 12 3.46 -10.07 8.11
CA GLY A 12 4.59 -9.22 8.45
C GLY A 12 5.86 -10.05 8.66
N THR A 13 7.02 -9.43 8.54
CA THR A 13 8.31 -10.11 8.80
C THR A 13 8.64 -10.11 10.30
N GLY A 14 9.26 -11.20 10.77
CA GLY A 14 9.79 -11.28 12.14
C GLY A 14 11.13 -10.56 12.35
N GLY A 15 11.74 -10.07 11.27
CA GLY A 15 13.01 -9.33 11.27
C GLY A 15 12.99 -8.21 10.24
N GLU A 16 14.06 -7.44 10.19
CA GLU A 16 14.21 -6.30 9.29
C GLU A 16 14.85 -6.70 7.95
N TRP A 17 14.44 -6.00 6.89
CA TRP A 17 14.88 -6.22 5.51
C TRP A 17 15.15 -4.88 4.82
N ASN A 18 16.00 -4.89 3.80
CA ASN A 18 16.31 -3.70 3.01
C ASN A 18 15.34 -3.52 1.81
N GLY A 19 14.44 -4.47 1.60
CA GLY A 19 13.35 -4.31 0.64
C GLY A 19 12.43 -5.51 0.50
N VAL A 20 11.36 -5.29 -0.25
CA VAL A 20 10.35 -6.28 -0.65
C VAL A 20 9.93 -6.04 -2.09
N SER A 21 9.71 -7.10 -2.85
CA SER A 21 9.11 -7.07 -4.18
C SER A 21 8.03 -8.15 -4.27
N GLY A 22 6.97 -7.89 -5.02
CA GLY A 22 5.97 -8.91 -5.34
C GLY A 22 4.81 -8.38 -6.17
N ARG A 23 3.89 -9.27 -6.54
CA ARG A 23 2.74 -8.95 -7.38
C ARG A 23 1.45 -9.10 -6.60
N MET A 24 0.57 -8.11 -6.69
CA MET A 24 -0.75 -8.12 -6.06
C MET A 24 -1.84 -8.08 -7.12
N SER A 25 -2.86 -8.91 -6.99
CA SER A 25 -4.05 -8.78 -7.83
C SER A 25 -4.85 -7.54 -7.46
N VAL A 26 -5.37 -6.86 -8.48
CA VAL A 26 -6.30 -5.73 -8.34
C VAL A 26 -7.72 -6.29 -8.35
N VAL A 27 -8.54 -5.83 -7.40
CA VAL A 27 -9.95 -6.24 -7.29
C VAL A 27 -10.86 -5.03 -7.26
N ASP A 28 -12.11 -5.22 -7.63
CA ASP A 28 -13.19 -4.25 -7.39
C ASP A 28 -13.77 -4.52 -6.00
N ALA A 29 -13.60 -3.56 -5.09
CA ALA A 29 -14.15 -3.64 -3.75
C ALA A 29 -15.48 -2.88 -3.60
N ALA A 30 -15.98 -2.27 -4.69
CA ALA A 30 -17.20 -1.47 -4.71
C ALA A 30 -17.22 -0.40 -3.60
N VAL A 31 -16.10 0.30 -3.42
CA VAL A 31 -15.94 1.38 -2.45
C VAL A 31 -16.92 2.50 -2.76
N ARG A 32 -17.68 2.90 -1.74
CA ARG A 32 -18.72 3.92 -1.90
C ARG A 32 -18.09 5.27 -2.18
N GLN A 33 -18.61 5.97 -3.18
CA GLN A 33 -18.22 7.35 -3.43
C GLN A 33 -18.69 8.28 -2.30
N ASN A 34 -17.96 9.38 -2.11
CA ASN A 34 -18.23 10.40 -1.09
C ASN A 34 -18.23 9.84 0.35
N THR A 35 -17.28 8.94 0.61
CA THR A 35 -16.96 8.43 1.95
C THR A 35 -15.45 8.44 2.15
N TYR A 36 -15.02 8.22 3.39
CA TYR A 36 -13.62 7.89 3.67
C TYR A 36 -13.29 6.41 3.53
N ASP A 37 -14.20 5.59 2.98
CA ASP A 37 -13.94 4.17 2.78
C ASP A 37 -12.74 3.97 1.83
N PHE A 38 -11.93 2.96 2.08
CA PHE A 38 -10.95 2.50 1.11
C PHE A 38 -10.64 1.01 1.24
N VAL A 39 -10.16 0.46 0.13
CA VAL A 39 -9.43 -0.80 0.09
C VAL A 39 -8.08 -0.55 -0.57
N ALA A 40 -7.01 -1.03 0.05
CA ALA A 40 -5.66 -0.90 -0.48
C ALA A 40 -4.91 -2.23 -0.39
N GLY A 41 -4.38 -2.71 -1.51
CA GLY A 41 -3.40 -3.80 -1.53
C GLY A 41 -2.00 -3.21 -1.58
N ARG A 42 -1.17 -3.47 -0.55
CA ARG A 42 0.10 -2.74 -0.39
C ARG A 42 1.23 -3.55 0.23
N PHE A 43 2.44 -3.16 -0.14
CA PHE A 43 3.64 -3.39 0.66
C PHE A 43 3.92 -2.15 1.50
N MET A 44 4.32 -2.36 2.75
CA MET A 44 4.73 -1.32 3.68
C MET A 44 6.07 -1.70 4.29
N VAL A 45 7.01 -0.77 4.30
CA VAL A 45 8.22 -0.85 5.10
C VAL A 45 8.06 0.12 6.26
N LYS A 46 8.27 -0.34 7.49
CA LYS A 46 8.02 0.47 8.68
C LYS A 46 9.02 0.27 9.79
N ARG A 47 9.07 1.27 10.67
CA ARG A 47 9.82 1.26 11.92
C ARG A 47 9.00 1.94 13.02
N ASP A 48 8.95 1.29 14.18
CA ASP A 48 8.47 1.92 15.41
C ASP A 48 9.56 2.89 15.90
N MET A 49 9.18 4.15 16.08
CA MET A 49 10.05 5.24 16.53
C MET A 49 9.97 5.44 18.06
N GLY A 50 9.20 4.60 18.75
CA GLY A 50 8.84 4.76 20.15
C GLY A 50 7.60 5.63 20.34
N SER A 51 7.03 5.57 21.55
CA SER A 51 5.90 6.41 21.98
C SER A 51 4.66 6.33 21.07
N GLY A 52 4.46 5.20 20.39
CA GLY A 52 3.33 4.99 19.48
C GLY A 52 3.47 5.67 18.11
N SER A 53 4.65 6.22 17.81
CA SER A 53 4.95 6.79 16.48
C SER A 53 5.55 5.72 15.57
N ILE A 54 4.99 5.57 14.38
CA ILE A 54 5.52 4.67 13.35
C ILE A 54 5.94 5.53 12.16
N ALA A 55 7.14 5.27 11.63
CA ALA A 55 7.57 5.79 10.35
C ALA A 55 7.43 4.70 9.28
N TRP A 56 6.96 5.05 8.08
CA TRP A 56 6.77 4.10 6.99
C TRP A 56 6.83 4.71 5.61
N LEU A 57 7.06 3.84 4.63
CA LEU A 57 6.76 4.02 3.22
C LEU A 57 5.87 2.85 2.79
N GLU A 58 4.81 3.15 2.06
CA GLU A 58 3.99 2.13 1.43
C GLU A 58 3.77 2.43 -0.05
N ALA A 59 3.62 1.36 -0.81
CA ALA A 59 3.27 1.40 -2.22
C ALA A 59 2.29 0.28 -2.52
N GLY A 60 1.30 0.58 -3.35
CA GLY A 60 0.18 -0.31 -3.56
C GLY A 60 -0.72 0.12 -4.69
N TRP A 61 -1.85 -0.56 -4.77
CA TRP A 61 -3.03 -0.06 -5.45
C TRP A 61 -4.12 0.22 -4.41
N ALA A 62 -5.00 1.18 -4.70
CA ALA A 62 -6.13 1.46 -3.84
C ALA A 62 -7.38 1.87 -4.63
N GLU A 63 -8.53 1.55 -4.05
CA GLU A 63 -9.83 2.08 -4.39
C GLU A 63 -10.33 2.92 -3.22
N THR A 64 -10.70 4.18 -3.47
CA THR A 64 -10.98 5.15 -2.40
C THR A 64 -12.29 5.88 -2.65
N GLY A 65 -13.04 6.14 -1.58
CA GLY A 65 -14.34 6.82 -1.66
C GLY A 65 -14.26 8.34 -1.87
N TRP A 66 -13.14 8.97 -1.49
CA TRP A 66 -12.96 10.42 -1.52
C TRP A 66 -12.29 10.96 -2.78
N ALA A 67 -11.71 10.08 -3.61
CA ALA A 67 -10.95 10.46 -4.80
C ALA A 67 -11.05 9.38 -5.88
N GLY A 68 -10.87 9.78 -7.15
CA GLY A 68 -10.82 8.84 -8.27
C GLY A 68 -12.15 8.15 -8.62
N SER A 69 -13.27 8.57 -8.02
CA SER A 69 -14.62 8.08 -8.33
C SER A 69 -14.78 6.55 -8.26
N GLY A 70 -14.10 5.90 -7.31
CA GLY A 70 -14.15 4.43 -7.15
C GLY A 70 -13.24 3.67 -8.12
N ARG A 71 -12.32 4.33 -8.82
CA ARG A 71 -11.31 3.67 -9.66
C ARG A 71 -10.14 3.16 -8.85
N GLN A 72 -9.64 1.97 -9.18
CA GLN A 72 -8.38 1.44 -8.66
C GLN A 72 -7.22 2.24 -9.25
N ARG A 73 -6.29 2.66 -8.38
CA ARG A 73 -5.15 3.49 -8.75
C ARG A 73 -3.90 3.05 -8.04
N VAL A 74 -2.76 3.11 -8.74
CA VAL A 74 -1.45 2.97 -8.10
C VAL A 74 -1.23 4.17 -7.18
N TYR A 75 -0.70 3.92 -5.99
CA TYR A 75 -0.42 4.98 -5.03
C TYR A 75 0.84 4.71 -4.20
N THR A 76 1.33 5.77 -3.56
CA THR A 76 2.27 5.71 -2.44
C THR A 76 1.80 6.57 -1.30
N PHE A 77 2.26 6.25 -0.09
CA PHE A 77 2.16 7.10 1.09
C PHE A 77 3.44 7.00 1.90
N ASP A 78 3.91 8.09 2.47
CA ASP A 78 5.10 8.12 3.32
C ASP A 78 4.95 9.08 4.50
N THR A 79 5.72 8.84 5.55
CA THR A 79 5.68 9.66 6.78
C THR A 79 6.05 11.12 6.58
N ASN A 80 6.93 11.46 5.63
CA ASN A 80 7.34 12.85 5.44
C ASN A 80 6.23 13.66 4.78
N SER A 81 5.56 13.10 3.76
CA SER A 81 4.46 13.77 3.07
C SER A 81 3.15 13.71 3.83
N GLY A 82 2.92 12.63 4.59
CA GLY A 82 1.67 12.40 5.31
C GLY A 82 0.45 12.34 4.39
N ALA A 83 0.64 12.07 3.10
CA ALA A 83 -0.40 12.18 2.09
C ALA A 83 -0.37 11.03 1.08
N TRP A 84 -1.56 10.65 0.62
CA TRP A 84 -1.73 9.72 -0.48
C TRP A 84 -1.33 10.40 -1.78
N GLN A 85 -0.39 9.81 -2.52
CA GLN A 85 -0.02 10.24 -3.87
C GLN A 85 -0.53 9.21 -4.88
N PHE A 86 -1.45 9.61 -5.76
CA PHE A 86 -2.01 8.75 -6.80
C PHE A 86 -1.33 8.98 -8.14
N TYR A 87 -1.06 7.90 -8.87
CA TYR A 87 -0.36 7.93 -10.17
C TYR A 87 -1.31 7.58 -11.31
N GLU A 88 -2.03 8.59 -11.80
CA GLU A 88 -3.08 8.42 -12.82
C GLU A 88 -2.55 7.93 -14.19
N GLN A 89 -1.25 8.08 -14.45
CA GLN A 89 -0.60 7.58 -15.67
C GLN A 89 -0.50 6.05 -15.75
N TYR A 90 -0.70 5.34 -14.64
CA TYR A 90 -0.66 3.87 -14.57
C TYR A 90 -2.08 3.34 -14.42
N ALA A 91 -2.77 3.21 -15.56
CA ALA A 91 -4.16 2.76 -15.59
C ALA A 91 -4.26 1.26 -15.25
N ILE A 92 -4.77 0.96 -14.06
CA ILE A 92 -5.02 -0.41 -13.59
C ILE A 92 -6.52 -0.66 -13.48
N ASN A 93 -6.93 -1.92 -13.62
CA ASN A 93 -8.31 -2.35 -13.54
C ASN A 93 -8.44 -3.64 -12.71
N PRO A 94 -9.63 -3.96 -12.20
CA PRO A 94 -9.90 -5.25 -11.59
C PRO A 94 -9.51 -6.40 -12.51
N GLY A 95 -8.80 -7.40 -11.97
CA GLY A 95 -8.23 -8.52 -12.72
C GLY A 95 -6.76 -8.34 -13.12
N ASP A 96 -6.24 -7.12 -13.08
CA ASP A 96 -4.81 -6.87 -13.31
C ASP A 96 -3.94 -7.40 -12.15
N LYS A 97 -2.64 -7.50 -12.42
CA LYS A 97 -1.61 -7.69 -11.39
C LYS A 97 -0.66 -6.50 -11.38
N VAL A 98 -0.49 -5.91 -10.21
CA VAL A 98 0.43 -4.79 -9.99
C VAL A 98 1.69 -5.35 -9.35
N TRP A 99 2.84 -5.17 -10.00
CA TRP A 99 4.14 -5.61 -9.47
C TRP A 99 4.89 -4.42 -8.89
N LEU A 100 5.13 -4.47 -7.59
CA LEU A 100 5.76 -3.41 -6.83
C LEU A 100 7.07 -3.88 -6.21
N GLU A 101 7.95 -2.92 -6.00
CA GLU A 101 9.15 -3.09 -5.19
C GLU A 101 9.30 -1.87 -4.27
N VAL A 102 9.49 -2.12 -2.97
CA VAL A 102 9.85 -1.10 -1.98
C VAL A 102 11.21 -1.49 -1.41
N ARG A 103 12.21 -0.64 -1.60
CA ARG A 103 13.60 -0.95 -1.19
C ARG A 103 14.37 0.30 -0.77
N THR A 104 15.48 0.11 -0.06
CA THR A 104 16.43 1.19 0.26
C THR A 104 17.77 1.00 -0.44
N GLY A 105 18.41 2.11 -0.78
CA GLY A 105 19.76 2.15 -1.33
C GLY A 105 20.85 2.24 -0.25
N ALA A 106 22.13 2.24 -0.67
CA ALA A 106 23.27 2.41 0.24
C ALA A 106 23.30 3.79 0.92
N ASP A 107 22.66 4.79 0.31
CA ASP A 107 22.44 6.13 0.87
C ASP A 107 21.31 6.16 1.92
N GLY A 108 20.64 5.02 2.15
CA GLY A 108 19.51 4.86 3.05
C GLY A 108 18.28 5.68 2.61
N VAL A 109 18.14 5.97 1.32
CA VAL A 109 16.92 6.53 0.73
C VAL A 109 15.99 5.39 0.35
N TRP A 110 14.78 5.40 0.91
CA TRP A 110 13.74 4.43 0.59
C TRP A 110 13.01 4.82 -0.68
N GLN A 111 12.72 3.83 -1.52
CA GLN A 111 12.16 4.01 -2.85
C GLN A 111 11.01 3.04 -3.07
N ALA A 112 9.98 3.51 -3.76
CA ALA A 112 8.92 2.64 -4.29
C ALA A 112 8.99 2.62 -5.82
N TRP A 113 8.84 1.42 -6.38
CA TRP A 113 8.93 1.15 -7.80
C TRP A 113 7.73 0.33 -8.29
N LEU A 114 7.32 0.59 -9.53
CA LEU A 114 6.27 -0.14 -10.24
C LEU A 114 6.87 -0.78 -11.49
N TRP A 115 6.64 -2.07 -11.72
CA TRP A 115 6.90 -2.66 -13.04
C TRP A 115 5.80 -2.24 -14.01
N TRP A 116 6.16 -1.49 -15.04
CA TRP A 116 5.21 -0.97 -16.01
C TRP A 116 5.83 -0.90 -17.39
N ASN A 117 5.11 -1.38 -18.42
CA ASN A 117 5.60 -1.44 -19.80
C ASN A 117 7.00 -2.06 -19.91
N ASN A 118 7.17 -3.23 -19.27
CA ASN A 118 8.40 -4.04 -19.30
C ASN A 118 9.66 -3.36 -18.73
N ARG A 119 9.49 -2.44 -17.78
CA ARG A 119 10.59 -1.79 -17.05
C ARG A 119 10.13 -1.29 -15.67
N TRP A 120 11.07 -1.11 -14.75
CA TRP A 120 10.79 -0.49 -13.45
C TRP A 120 10.66 1.03 -13.59
N GLN A 121 9.57 1.58 -13.06
CA GLN A 121 9.31 3.01 -12.92
C GLN A 121 9.49 3.41 -11.46
N LEU A 122 10.28 4.45 -11.19
CA LEU A 122 10.35 5.04 -9.86
C LEU A 122 9.04 5.80 -9.59
N LEU A 123 8.37 5.48 -8.49
CA LEU A 123 7.19 6.20 -8.01
C LEU A 123 7.60 7.34 -7.08
N THR A 124 8.39 7.02 -6.05
CA THR A 124 8.88 7.98 -5.06
C THR A 124 10.22 7.53 -4.48
N ALA A 125 11.00 8.48 -3.99
CA ALA A 125 12.26 8.27 -3.28
C ALA A 125 12.36 9.26 -2.12
N GLN A 126 12.46 8.76 -0.89
CA GLN A 126 12.38 9.58 0.32
C GLN A 126 13.44 9.15 1.35
N LYS A 127 14.10 10.14 1.97
CA LYS A 127 14.90 9.91 3.16
C LYS A 127 13.96 9.87 4.37
N LEU A 128 13.70 8.68 4.88
CA LEU A 128 12.76 8.45 5.97
C LEU A 128 13.51 8.06 7.25
N PRO A 129 12.96 8.34 8.44
CA PRO A 129 13.52 7.91 9.71
C PRO A 129 13.38 6.38 9.97
N ILE A 130 13.35 5.58 8.91
CA ILE A 130 13.20 4.11 8.95
C ILE A 130 14.57 3.42 8.97
N GLY A 131 15.67 4.12 8.67
CA GLY A 131 17.02 3.55 8.64
C GLY A 131 17.31 2.66 7.40
N PRO A 132 18.40 1.87 7.42
CA PRO A 132 18.85 1.06 6.27
C PRO A 132 18.14 -0.30 6.14
N SER A 133 17.25 -0.63 7.06
CA SER A 133 16.47 -1.87 7.10
C SER A 133 15.16 -1.58 7.85
N ALA A 134 14.11 -2.34 7.56
CA ALA A 134 12.77 -2.10 8.10
C ALA A 134 11.99 -3.41 8.28
N TYR A 135 10.99 -3.41 9.15
CA TYR A 135 9.99 -4.45 9.13
C TYR A 135 9.13 -4.29 7.89
N VAL A 136 8.82 -5.40 7.23
CA VAL A 136 8.00 -5.42 6.03
C VAL A 136 6.63 -5.96 6.38
N GLU A 137 5.59 -5.30 5.88
CA GLU A 137 4.24 -5.82 5.87
C GLU A 137 3.70 -5.91 4.44
N GLN A 138 2.90 -6.94 4.21
CA GLN A 138 2.16 -7.17 2.99
C GLN A 138 0.73 -7.47 3.38
N TYR A 139 -0.22 -6.59 3.06
CA TYR A 139 -1.62 -6.82 3.37
C TYR A 139 -2.58 -6.11 2.42
N VAL A 140 -3.82 -6.57 2.48
CA VAL A 140 -4.98 -5.79 2.10
C VAL A 140 -5.48 -5.03 3.32
N GLU A 141 -5.55 -3.73 3.21
CA GLU A 141 -6.17 -2.85 4.19
C GLU A 141 -7.57 -2.50 3.76
N VAL A 142 -8.50 -2.57 4.71
CA VAL A 142 -9.88 -2.14 4.54
C VAL A 142 -10.19 -1.14 5.63
N TYR A 143 -10.69 0.02 5.21
CA TYR A 143 -11.21 1.03 6.12
C TYR A 143 -12.63 1.39 5.71
N THR A 144 -13.50 1.49 6.71
CA THR A 144 -14.88 1.97 6.55
C THR A 144 -15.07 3.24 7.35
N ASP A 145 -15.69 4.25 6.73
CA ASP A 145 -16.00 5.52 7.36
C ASP A 145 -16.92 5.29 8.58
N PRO A 146 -16.47 5.61 9.80
CA PRO A 146 -17.24 5.37 11.01
C PRO A 146 -18.52 6.21 11.07
N ARG A 147 -18.60 7.33 10.32
CA ARG A 147 -19.80 8.16 10.23
C ARG A 147 -20.87 7.52 9.34
N ARG A 148 -20.49 6.58 8.49
CA ARG A 148 -21.38 5.88 7.54
C ARG A 148 -21.06 4.38 7.57
N PRO A 149 -21.19 3.69 8.71
CA PRO A 149 -20.70 2.33 8.87
C PRO A 149 -21.29 1.38 7.82
N THR A 150 -20.43 0.50 7.29
CA THR A 150 -20.83 -0.51 6.32
C THR A 150 -19.93 -1.74 6.42
N ARG A 151 -20.28 -2.77 5.65
CA ARG A 151 -19.40 -3.89 5.35
C ARG A 151 -18.94 -3.77 3.90
N ILE A 152 -17.63 -3.89 3.70
CA ILE A 152 -17.04 -4.05 2.38
C ILE A 152 -16.70 -5.54 2.24
N ASP A 153 -17.31 -6.19 1.26
CA ASP A 153 -16.95 -7.56 0.88
C ASP A 153 -15.81 -7.48 -0.13
N VAL A 154 -14.58 -7.70 0.36
CA VAL A 154 -13.39 -7.68 -0.48
C VAL A 154 -13.23 -9.05 -1.14
N PRO A 155 -13.22 -9.14 -2.48
CA PRO A 155 -12.93 -10.40 -3.16
C PRO A 155 -11.55 -10.93 -2.77
N PRO A 156 -11.29 -12.24 -2.96
CA PRO A 156 -9.97 -12.81 -2.69
C PRO A 156 -8.87 -12.03 -3.41
N VAL A 157 -7.90 -11.50 -2.65
CA VAL A 157 -6.70 -10.89 -3.18
C VAL A 157 -5.57 -11.91 -3.13
N THR A 158 -4.87 -12.04 -4.24
CA THR A 158 -3.70 -12.90 -4.36
C THR A 158 -2.44 -12.05 -4.32
N VAL A 159 -1.43 -12.56 -3.63
CA VAL A 159 -0.07 -12.02 -3.69
C VAL A 159 0.86 -13.16 -4.07
N ASP A 160 1.69 -12.93 -5.07
CA ASP A 160 2.65 -13.92 -5.56
C ASP A 160 4.02 -13.28 -5.86
N ASN A 161 5.00 -14.14 -6.12
CA ASN A 161 6.37 -13.74 -6.46
C ASN A 161 7.02 -12.81 -5.43
N VAL A 162 6.72 -13.05 -4.15
CA VAL A 162 7.22 -12.24 -3.03
C VAL A 162 8.68 -12.57 -2.75
N GLN A 163 9.51 -11.54 -2.69
CA GLN A 163 10.94 -11.63 -2.41
C GLN A 163 11.33 -10.55 -1.40
N LEU A 164 12.06 -10.95 -0.37
CA LEU A 164 12.69 -10.05 0.60
C LEU A 164 14.17 -9.86 0.23
N ARG A 165 14.75 -8.74 0.63
CA ARG A 165 16.14 -8.38 0.33
C ARG A 165 16.90 -7.91 1.55
#